data_AF-A0A2E5UP69-F1
#
_entry.id   AF-A0A2E5UP69-F1
#
_cell.length_a   1.000
_cell.length_b   1.000
_cell.length_c   1.000
_cell.angle_alpha   90.00
_cell.angle_beta   90.00
_cell.angle_gamma   90.00
#
_symmetry.space_group_name_H-M   'P 1'
#
loop_
_entity.id
_entity.type
_entity.pdbx_description
1 polymer ?
#
loop_
_entity_poly.entity_id
_entity_poly.type
_entity_poly.pdbx_seq_one_letter_code
_entity_poly.pdbx_strand_id
1 'polypeptide(L)'
;MFLNLGELFSISKSRNVLFYSRQTMISSINLFKKEIAIVWKDNTTSIFKASTLRRLCPCALCSGETDVFGNQYGGINVPENKDVSIVRFEQIGYYGLQFYFSDGHKDGIYTLNFLKNYNET
;
A
#
# COMPACT_ATOMS: atom_id res chain seq x y z
N MET A 1 -13.88 -42.12 26.81
CA MET A 1 -13.80 -40.79 27.44
C MET A 1 -13.57 -39.78 26.33
N PHE A 2 -14.63 -39.10 25.91
CA PHE A 2 -14.61 -38.17 24.78
C PHE A 2 -14.02 -36.84 25.26
N LEU A 3 -13.04 -36.31 24.53
CA LEU A 3 -12.50 -34.97 24.81
C LEU A 3 -13.57 -33.92 24.48
N ASN A 4 -13.73 -32.96 25.38
CA ASN A 4 -14.80 -31.97 25.43
C ASN A 4 -14.59 -30.86 24.37
N LEU A 5 -15.66 -30.39 23.72
CA LEU A 5 -15.68 -29.34 22.69
C LEU A 5 -15.19 -27.95 23.14
N GLY A 6 -14.78 -27.79 24.41
CA GLY A 6 -14.30 -26.52 24.98
C GLY A 6 -12.87 -26.11 24.60
N GLU A 7 -12.03 -27.00 24.08
CA GLU A 7 -10.63 -26.67 23.73
C GLU A 7 -10.45 -26.07 22.32
N LEU A 8 -11.51 -25.98 21.51
CA LEU A 8 -11.44 -25.49 20.13
C LEU A 8 -11.51 -23.95 19.99
N PHE A 9 -11.81 -23.20 21.06
CA PHE A 9 -12.07 -21.76 21.00
C PHE A 9 -10.92 -20.82 21.44
N SER A 10 -9.71 -21.34 21.71
CA SER A 10 -8.56 -20.50 22.09
C SER A 10 -7.50 -20.30 21.00
N ILE A 11 -7.77 -20.68 19.74
CA ILE A 11 -6.78 -20.64 18.63
C ILE A 11 -7.14 -19.60 17.52
N SER A 12 -8.09 -18.68 17.74
CA SER A 12 -8.54 -17.79 16.66
C SER A 12 -7.75 -16.48 16.50
N LYS A 13 -6.97 -16.04 17.50
CA LYS A 13 -6.32 -14.71 17.44
C LYS A 13 -4.97 -14.70 16.71
N SER A 14 -4.22 -15.81 16.75
CA SER A 14 -2.90 -15.92 16.09
C SER A 14 -2.98 -16.20 14.59
N ARG A 15 -4.06 -16.85 14.13
CA ARG A 15 -4.25 -17.16 12.71
C ARG A 15 -4.43 -15.88 11.89
N ASN A 16 -5.26 -14.93 12.32
CA ASN A 16 -5.50 -13.71 11.53
C ASN A 16 -4.24 -12.83 11.36
N VAL A 17 -3.37 -12.74 12.36
CA VAL A 17 -2.12 -11.94 12.25
C VAL A 17 -1.14 -12.57 11.26
N LEU A 18 -0.97 -13.89 11.30
CA LEU A 18 -0.10 -14.63 10.37
C LEU A 18 -0.67 -14.67 8.93
N PHE A 19 -2.00 -14.73 8.79
CA PHE A 19 -2.65 -14.68 7.48
C PHE A 19 -2.61 -13.29 6.87
N TYR A 20 -2.79 -12.24 7.67
CA TYR A 20 -2.74 -10.85 7.19
C TYR A 20 -1.32 -10.42 6.83
N SER A 21 -0.31 -10.84 7.60
CA SER A 21 1.09 -10.53 7.29
C SER A 21 1.56 -11.14 5.97
N ARG A 22 1.10 -12.36 5.62
CA ARG A 22 1.45 -12.97 4.32
C ARG A 22 0.81 -12.25 3.12
N GLN A 23 -0.38 -11.68 3.27
CA GLN A 23 -1.09 -11.02 2.15
C GLN A 23 -0.39 -9.75 1.67
N THR A 24 0.28 -9.04 2.58
CA THR A 24 1.04 -7.81 2.30
C THR A 24 2.52 -8.07 2.03
N MET A 25 2.98 -9.33 2.03
CA MET A 25 4.34 -9.66 1.61
C MET A 25 4.44 -9.64 0.08
N ILE A 26 5.39 -8.85 -0.41
CA ILE A 26 5.75 -8.78 -1.82
C ILE A 26 6.49 -10.06 -2.23
N SER A 27 6.09 -10.63 -3.36
CA SER A 27 6.83 -11.67 -4.07
C SER A 27 7.75 -11.07 -5.13
N SER A 28 7.22 -10.17 -5.96
CA SER A 28 7.99 -9.41 -6.96
C SER A 28 7.28 -8.11 -7.33
N ILE A 29 8.04 -7.17 -7.90
CA ILE A 29 7.51 -5.90 -8.42
C ILE A 29 8.06 -5.72 -9.83
N ASN A 30 7.16 -5.42 -10.77
CA ASN A 30 7.50 -5.14 -12.15
C ASN A 30 7.13 -3.69 -12.49
N LEU A 31 8.12 -2.93 -12.95
CA LEU A 31 7.94 -1.55 -13.36
C LEU A 31 7.81 -1.46 -14.89
N PHE A 32 6.72 -0.86 -15.36
CA PHE A 32 6.45 -0.57 -16.75
C PHE A 32 6.43 0.95 -16.99
N LYS A 33 6.33 1.38 -18.25
CA LYS A 33 6.43 2.80 -18.63
C LYS A 33 5.39 3.70 -17.93
N LYS A 34 4.15 3.23 -17.77
CA LYS A 34 3.05 4.01 -17.14
C LYS A 34 2.40 3.29 -15.96
N GLU A 35 2.88 2.10 -15.61
CA GLU A 35 2.22 1.25 -14.62
C GLU A 35 3.26 0.50 -13.78
N ILE A 36 2.82 0.04 -12.62
CA ILE A 36 3.58 -0.85 -11.75
C ILE A 36 2.70 -2.00 -11.33
N ALA A 37 3.23 -3.22 -11.40
CA ALA A 37 2.55 -4.42 -10.96
C ALA A 37 3.26 -5.01 -9.74
N ILE A 38 2.51 -5.26 -8.67
CA ILE A 38 2.98 -5.87 -7.43
C ILE A 38 2.38 -7.26 -7.35
N VAL A 39 3.24 -8.29 -7.36
CA VAL A 39 2.84 -9.68 -7.15
C VAL A 39 3.03 -10.00 -5.67
N TRP A 40 1.97 -10.46 -5.02
CA TRP A 40 1.96 -10.75 -3.59
C TRP A 40 2.26 -12.24 -3.32
N LYS A 41 2.67 -12.58 -2.09
CA LYS A 41 2.96 -13.97 -1.70
C LYS A 41 1.74 -14.90 -1.67
N ASP A 42 0.53 -14.35 -1.72
CA ASP A 42 -0.72 -15.11 -1.88
C ASP A 42 -1.12 -15.31 -3.36
N ASN A 43 -0.21 -15.00 -4.29
CA ASN A 43 -0.39 -15.09 -5.76
C ASN A 43 -1.41 -14.12 -6.36
N THR A 44 -1.97 -13.19 -5.58
CA THR A 44 -2.73 -12.08 -6.15
C THR A 44 -1.79 -11.02 -6.73
N THR A 45 -2.31 -10.13 -7.57
CA THR A 45 -1.56 -9.05 -8.20
C THR A 45 -2.32 -7.74 -8.08
N SER A 46 -1.63 -6.67 -7.68
CA SER A 46 -2.16 -5.30 -7.74
C SER A 46 -1.45 -4.55 -8.87
N ILE A 47 -2.21 -3.91 -9.77
CA ILE A 47 -1.68 -3.11 -10.87
C ILE A 47 -2.10 -1.66 -10.66
N PHE A 48 -1.16 -0.74 -10.75
CA PHE A 48 -1.39 0.68 -10.56
C PHE A 48 -0.87 1.48 -11.74
N LYS A 49 -1.69 2.43 -12.21
CA LYS A 49 -1.20 3.53 -13.06
C LYS A 49 -0.32 4.47 -12.24
N ALA A 50 0.77 4.93 -12.83
CA ALA A 50 1.65 5.93 -12.22
C ALA A 50 0.89 7.23 -11.88
N SER A 51 -0.03 7.66 -12.75
CA SER A 51 -0.90 8.82 -12.51
C SER A 51 -1.81 8.63 -11.30
N THR A 52 -2.37 7.44 -11.12
CA THR A 52 -3.21 7.10 -9.96
C THR A 52 -2.40 7.13 -8.67
N LEU A 53 -1.24 6.47 -8.62
CA LEU A 53 -0.37 6.52 -7.43
C LEU A 53 0.07 7.95 -7.11
N ARG A 54 0.45 8.73 -8.13
CA ARG A 54 0.88 10.12 -7.94
C ARG A 54 -0.22 11.00 -7.36
N ARG A 55 -1.46 10.83 -7.85
CA ARG A 55 -2.66 11.52 -7.33
C ARG A 55 -2.91 11.16 -5.87
N LEU A 56 -2.65 9.91 -5.50
CA LEU A 56 -2.81 9.37 -4.14
C LEU A 56 -1.55 9.48 -3.28
N CYS A 57 -0.65 10.41 -3.59
CA CYS A 57 0.59 10.57 -2.85
C CYS A 57 0.32 10.84 -1.36
N PRO A 58 0.80 9.98 -0.43
CA PRO A 58 0.49 10.10 0.99
C PRO A 58 1.37 11.10 1.74
N CYS A 59 2.24 11.86 1.05
CA CYS A 59 3.07 12.85 1.73
C CYS A 59 2.24 14.02 2.25
N ALA A 60 2.74 14.69 3.30
CA ALA A 60 2.06 15.82 3.94
C ALA A 60 1.70 16.96 2.96
N LEU A 61 2.53 17.20 1.93
CA LEU A 61 2.21 18.20 0.91
C LEU A 61 0.96 17.82 0.10
N CYS A 62 0.81 16.55 -0.27
CA CYS A 62 -0.25 16.08 -1.15
C CYS A 62 -1.52 15.72 -0.39
N SER A 63 -1.41 14.86 0.63
CA SER A 63 -2.56 14.38 1.40
C SER A 63 -2.85 15.20 2.66
N GLY A 64 -1.96 16.11 3.05
CA GLY A 64 -2.05 16.78 4.34
C GLY A 64 -1.58 15.88 5.48
N GLU A 65 -1.67 16.41 6.69
CA GLU A 65 -1.36 15.73 7.94
C GLU A 65 -2.58 15.78 8.86
N THR A 66 -2.88 14.68 9.53
CA THR A 66 -3.97 14.61 10.51
C THR A 66 -3.37 14.61 11.90
N ASP A 67 -3.81 15.53 12.75
CA ASP A 67 -3.38 15.58 14.15
C ASP A 67 -4.07 14.49 15.01
N VAL A 68 -3.67 14.41 16.29
CA VAL A 68 -4.25 13.45 17.24
C VAL A 68 -5.73 13.71 17.57
N PHE A 69 -6.24 14.89 17.23
CA PHE A 69 -7.63 15.30 17.42
C PHE A 69 -8.46 15.10 16.14
N GLY A 70 -7.86 14.60 15.06
CA GLY A 70 -8.53 14.34 13.79
C GLY A 70 -8.60 15.56 12.85
N ASN A 71 -7.97 16.68 13.18
CA ASN A 71 -7.93 17.84 12.30
C ASN A 71 -6.91 17.59 11.17
N GLN A 72 -7.34 17.81 9.93
CA GLN A 72 -6.47 17.71 8.76
C GLN A 72 -5.91 19.09 8.39
N TYR A 73 -4.60 19.18 8.27
CA TYR A 73 -3.87 20.37 7.86
C TYR A 73 -3.14 20.14 6.55
N GLY A 74 -3.17 21.15 5.66
CA GLY A 74 -2.53 21.07 4.36
C GLY A 74 -3.22 20.08 3.42
N GLY A 75 -2.45 19.56 2.45
CA GLY A 75 -2.96 18.75 1.35
C GLY A 75 -3.38 19.60 0.17
N ILE A 76 -2.69 19.41 -0.96
CA ILE A 76 -3.10 19.98 -2.25
C ILE A 76 -3.85 18.92 -3.04
N ASN A 77 -4.94 19.32 -3.70
CA ASN A 77 -5.55 18.46 -4.70
C ASN A 77 -4.54 18.27 -5.84
N VAL A 78 -3.95 17.07 -5.93
CA VAL A 78 -2.99 16.78 -7.00
C VAL A 78 -3.80 16.51 -8.28
N PRO A 79 -3.72 17.39 -9.30
CA PRO A 79 -4.42 17.15 -10.54
C PRO A 79 -3.87 15.89 -11.21
N GLU A 80 -4.74 15.17 -11.91
CA GLU A 80 -4.31 13.99 -12.65
C GLU A 80 -3.39 14.41 -13.80
N ASN A 81 -2.12 13.97 -13.75
CA ASN A 81 -1.18 14.10 -14.85
C ASN A 81 -0.99 12.73 -15.50
N LYS A 82 -1.52 12.55 -16.71
CA LYS A 82 -1.45 11.26 -17.45
C LYS A 82 -0.06 10.94 -18.00
N ASP A 83 0.86 11.91 -17.99
CA ASP A 83 2.22 11.76 -18.47
C ASP A 83 3.24 11.52 -17.36
N VAL A 84 2.81 11.56 -16.10
CA VAL A 84 3.66 11.15 -14.99
C VAL A 84 3.95 9.64 -15.06
N SER A 85 5.21 9.28 -14.85
CA SER A 85 5.67 7.90 -14.77
C SER A 85 6.43 7.67 -13.47
N ILE A 86 6.52 6.41 -13.04
CA ILE A 86 7.43 6.02 -11.96
C ILE A 86 8.79 5.75 -12.60
N VAL A 87 9.81 6.49 -12.18
CA VAL A 87 11.20 6.36 -12.65
C VAL A 87 11.91 5.22 -11.93
N ARG A 88 11.66 5.09 -10.63
CA ARG A 88 12.17 4.01 -9.78
C ARG A 88 11.34 3.90 -8.51
N PHE A 89 11.54 2.82 -7.77
CA PHE A 89 10.93 2.60 -6.47
C PHE A 89 11.93 2.03 -5.47
N GLU A 90 11.66 2.23 -4.19
CA GLU A 90 12.42 1.65 -3.09
C GLU A 90 11.46 1.00 -2.10
N GLN A 91 11.83 -0.17 -1.59
CA GLN A 91 11.11 -0.78 -0.49
C GLN A 91 11.61 -0.23 0.83
N ILE A 92 10.69 0.26 1.66
CA ILE A 92 10.99 0.83 2.97
C ILE A 92 10.63 -0.20 4.03
N GLY A 93 11.65 -0.90 4.52
CA GLY A 93 11.51 -1.99 5.50
C GLY A 93 10.48 -3.03 5.06
N TYR A 94 9.60 -3.40 5.99
CA TYR A 94 8.50 -4.35 5.74
C TYR A 94 7.14 -3.67 5.63
N TYR A 95 7.08 -2.34 5.52
CA TYR A 95 5.83 -1.61 5.71
C TYR A 95 5.37 -0.79 4.51
N GLY A 96 6.26 -0.43 3.58
CA GLY A 96 5.82 0.36 2.42
C GLY A 96 6.80 0.43 1.26
N LEU A 97 6.35 1.12 0.22
CA LEU A 97 7.12 1.46 -0.98
C LEU A 97 7.20 2.98 -1.11
N GLN A 98 8.38 3.49 -1.47
CA GLN A 98 8.58 4.86 -1.91
C GLN A 98 8.71 4.87 -3.43
N PHE A 99 7.94 5.74 -4.10
CA PHE A 99 7.99 5.90 -5.55
C PHE A 99 8.66 7.23 -5.91
N TYR A 100 9.49 7.19 -6.95
CA TYR A 100 10.15 8.35 -7.51
C TYR A 100 9.48 8.66 -8.85
N PHE A 101 8.77 9.78 -8.91
CA PHE A 101 7.98 10.18 -10.06
C PHE A 101 8.78 11.08 -11.02
N SER A 102 8.41 11.07 -12.30
CA SER A 102 9.06 11.88 -13.34
C SER A 102 8.87 13.39 -13.17
N ASP A 103 7.89 13.82 -12.37
CA ASP A 103 7.66 15.22 -11.98
C ASP A 103 8.50 15.66 -10.77
N GLY A 104 9.43 14.81 -10.31
CA GLY A 104 10.34 15.08 -9.20
C GLY A 104 9.81 14.71 -7.82
N HIS A 105 8.55 14.29 -7.68
CA HIS A 105 8.00 13.89 -6.38
C HIS A 105 8.57 12.55 -5.92
N LYS A 106 8.88 12.46 -4.62
CA LYS A 106 9.42 11.24 -4.00
C LYS A 106 9.11 11.05 -2.52
N ASP A 107 8.46 11.99 -1.85
CA ASP A 107 8.36 11.98 -0.38
C ASP A 107 7.24 11.09 0.17
N GLY A 108 6.42 10.49 -0.71
CA GLY A 108 5.33 9.61 -0.33
C GLY A 108 5.79 8.18 -0.07
N ILE A 109 5.47 7.64 1.11
CA ILE A 109 5.62 6.22 1.44
C ILE A 109 4.24 5.55 1.46
N TYR A 110 4.01 4.66 0.51
CA TYR A 110 2.77 3.93 0.32
C TYR A 110 2.82 2.66 1.14
N THR A 111 1.93 2.50 2.12
CA THR A 111 1.93 1.29 2.94
C THR A 111 1.59 0.06 2.10
N LEU A 112 2.20 -1.08 2.40
CA LEU A 112 1.89 -2.35 1.71
C LEU A 112 0.41 -2.71 1.89
N ASN A 113 -0.17 -2.36 3.04
CA ASN A 113 -1.59 -2.53 3.29
C ASN A 113 -2.46 -1.69 2.34
N PHE A 114 -2.14 -0.41 2.16
CA PHE A 114 -2.82 0.46 1.21
C PHE A 114 -2.73 -0.11 -0.21
N LEU A 115 -1.50 -0.44 -0.66
CA LEU A 115 -1.27 -0.98 -2.00
C LEU A 115 -1.96 -2.34 -2.23
N LYS A 116 -2.12 -3.15 -1.19
CA LYS A 116 -2.79 -4.44 -1.29
C LYS A 116 -4.31 -4.30 -1.43
N ASN A 117 -4.91 -3.39 -0.67
CA ASN A 117 -6.35 -3.28 -0.53
C ASN A 117 -6.98 -2.15 -1.34
N TYR A 118 -6.16 -1.37 -2.05
CA TYR A 118 -6.66 -0.33 -2.93
C TYR A 118 -7.44 -0.95 -4.09
N ASN A 119 -8.69 -0.52 -4.24
CA ASN A 119 -9.53 -0.78 -5.40
C ASN A 119 -9.91 0.57 -6.01
N GLU A 120 -9.78 0.72 -7.32
CA GLU A 120 -10.25 1.91 -8.03
C GLU A 120 -11.79 1.85 -8.03
N THR A 121 -12.43 2.76 -7.28
CA THR A 121 -13.90 2.88 -7.18
C THR A 121 -14.49 3.59 -8.39
#